data_AF-A0A1G3VRJ6-F1
#
_entry.id   AF-A0A1G3VRJ6-F1
#
_cell.length_a   1.000
_cell.length_b   1.000
_cell.length_c   1.000
_cell.angle_alpha   90.00
_cell.angle_beta   90.00
_cell.angle_gamma   90.00
#
_symmetry.space_group_name_H-M   'P 1'
#
loop_
_entity.id
_entity.type
_entity.pdbx_description
1 polymer ?
#
loop_
_entity_poly.entity_id
_entity_poly.type
_entity_poly.pdbx_seq_one_letter_code
_entity_poly.pdbx_strand_id
1 'polypeptide(L)'
;MAAHKPNLYIIAGPNGVGKTTFAREFLPHYVECLEFVNADLIASGISPFAPERAAIRAGRIVLEQIHSLSSIFIDRCRIHGICSTILRIIL
;
A
#
# COMPACT_ATOMS: atom_id res chain seq x y z
N MET A 1 -15.00 12.56 21.15
CA MET A 1 -14.85 12.19 19.72
C MET A 1 -13.95 10.98 19.66
N ALA A 2 -14.45 9.83 19.20
CA ALA A 2 -13.66 8.60 19.13
C ALA A 2 -12.56 8.76 18.06
N ALA A 3 -11.30 8.54 18.44
CA ALA A 3 -10.19 8.50 17.50
C ALA A 3 -10.42 7.33 16.55
N HIS A 4 -10.88 7.61 15.33
CA HIS A 4 -11.02 6.57 14.32
C HIS A 4 -9.61 6.19 13.86
N LYS A 5 -9.29 4.89 14.00
CA LYS A 5 -7.95 4.37 13.67
C LYS A 5 -7.86 4.18 12.16
N PRO A 6 -6.69 4.42 11.54
CA PRO A 6 -6.49 4.12 10.13
C PRO A 6 -6.69 2.63 9.88
N ASN A 7 -7.38 2.30 8.79
CA ASN A 7 -7.56 0.91 8.39
C ASN A 7 -6.41 0.53 7.44
N LEU A 8 -5.55 -0.38 7.91
CA LEU A 8 -4.46 -0.95 7.12
C LEU A 8 -4.89 -2.30 6.55
N TYR A 9 -4.80 -2.46 5.23
CA TYR A 9 -5.08 -3.73 4.56
C TYR A 9 -3.81 -4.26 3.90
N ILE A 10 -3.37 -5.43 4.35
CA ILE A 10 -2.20 -6.11 3.82
C ILE A 10 -2.67 -7.33 3.04
N ILE A 11 -2.23 -7.44 1.79
CA ILE A 11 -2.43 -8.63 0.98
C ILE A 11 -1.07 -9.27 0.79
N ALA A 12 -0.90 -10.45 1.40
CA ALA A 12 0.33 -11.23 1.37
C ALA A 12 0.05 -12.63 0.83
N GLY A 13 1.04 -13.22 0.17
CA GLY A 13 0.98 -14.58 -0.38
C GLY A 13 2.17 -14.87 -1.31
N PRO A 14 2.35 -16.12 -1.75
CA PRO A 14 3.45 -16.48 -2.66
C PRO A 14 3.33 -15.77 -4.03
N ASN A 15 4.45 -15.65 -4.75
CA ASN A 15 4.46 -15.08 -6.09
C ASN A 15 3.56 -15.90 -7.04
N GLY A 16 2.76 -15.23 -7.85
CA GLY A 16 1.87 -15.87 -8.82
C GLY A 16 0.50 -16.33 -8.31
N VAL A 17 0.18 -16.18 -7.01
CA VAL A 17 -1.16 -16.55 -6.45
C VAL A 17 -2.28 -15.56 -6.79
N GLY A 18 -1.97 -14.49 -7.54
CA GLY A 18 -2.97 -13.53 -8.01
C GLY A 18 -3.26 -12.36 -7.06
N LYS A 19 -2.39 -12.05 -6.09
CA LYS A 19 -2.56 -10.91 -5.15
C LYS A 19 -2.81 -9.59 -5.87
N THR A 20 -2.00 -9.31 -6.89
CA THR A 20 -2.12 -8.10 -7.70
C THR A 20 -3.44 -8.08 -8.49
N THR A 21 -3.94 -9.24 -8.95
CA THR A 21 -5.23 -9.37 -9.61
C THR A 21 -6.38 -9.12 -8.63
N PHE A 22 -6.38 -9.82 -7.48
CA PHE A 22 -7.37 -9.64 -6.43
C PHE A 22 -7.45 -8.18 -5.97
N ALA A 23 -6.30 -7.55 -5.81
CA ALA A 23 -6.21 -6.17 -5.35
C ALA A 23 -6.61 -5.11 -6.38
N ARG A 24 -6.61 -5.44 -7.67
CA ARG A 24 -7.10 -4.56 -8.73
C ARG A 24 -8.59 -4.73 -8.97
N GLU A 25 -9.08 -5.96 -8.90
CA GLU A 25 -10.46 -6.28 -9.26
C GLU A 25 -11.42 -6.13 -8.08
N PHE A 26 -11.08 -6.68 -6.92
CA PHE A 26 -12.02 -6.72 -5.79
C PHE A 26 -11.90 -5.47 -4.94
N LEU A 27 -10.67 -5.14 -4.57
CA LEU A 27 -10.38 -4.10 -3.60
C LEU A 27 -11.05 -2.74 -3.91
N PRO A 28 -11.05 -2.17 -5.14
CA PRO A 28 -11.80 -0.93 -5.42
C PRO A 28 -13.29 -0.96 -5.03
N HIS A 29 -13.91 -2.14 -5.00
CA HIS A 29 -15.31 -2.34 -4.64
C HIS A 29 -15.54 -2.48 -3.12
N TYR A 30 -14.52 -2.84 -2.34
CA TYR A 30 -14.65 -3.06 -0.89
C TYR A 30 -14.16 -1.88 -0.04
N VAL A 31 -13.34 -1.00 -0.61
CA VAL A 31 -12.65 0.03 0.16
C VAL A 31 -12.39 1.26 -0.70
N GLU A 32 -12.75 2.45 -0.21
CA GLU A 32 -12.38 3.74 -0.82
C GLU A 32 -10.89 4.00 -0.61
N CYS A 33 -10.06 3.60 -1.57
CA CYS A 33 -8.61 3.65 -1.42
C CYS A 33 -8.06 4.96 -1.96
N LEU A 34 -7.42 5.73 -1.09
CA LEU A 34 -6.70 6.95 -1.48
C LEU A 34 -5.23 6.63 -1.84
N GLU A 35 -4.62 5.63 -1.20
CA GLU A 35 -3.18 5.35 -1.35
C GLU A 35 -2.91 3.84 -1.54
N PHE A 36 -2.18 3.50 -2.62
CA PHE A 36 -1.88 2.12 -3.00
C PHE A 36 -0.38 1.92 -3.22
N VAL A 37 0.21 0.98 -2.47
CA VAL A 37 1.64 0.67 -2.52
C VAL A 37 1.82 -0.80 -2.90
N ASN A 38 2.54 -1.07 -3.98
CA ASN A 38 2.75 -2.43 -4.49
C ASN A 38 4.22 -2.65 -4.84
N ALA A 39 4.83 -3.68 -4.24
CA ALA A 39 6.21 -4.05 -4.47
C ALA A 39 6.52 -4.40 -5.94
N ASP A 40 5.62 -5.11 -6.62
CA ASP A 40 5.78 -5.51 -8.02
C ASP A 40 5.79 -4.31 -8.96
N LEU A 41 4.92 -3.32 -8.71
CA LEU A 41 4.86 -2.09 -9.50
C LEU A 41 6.13 -1.25 -9.32
N ILE A 42 6.61 -1.15 -8.08
CA ILE A 42 7.85 -0.43 -7.78
C ILE A 42 9.05 -1.16 -8.40
N ALA A 43 9.12 -2.48 -8.27
CA ALA A 43 10.16 -3.30 -8.87
C ALA A 43 10.20 -3.14 -10.39
N SER A 44 9.04 -3.15 -11.04
CA SER A 44 8.89 -2.94 -12.49
C SER A 44 9.30 -1.53 -12.91
N GLY A 45 9.05 -0.51 -12.07
CA GLY A 45 9.53 0.86 -12.32
C GLY A 45 11.05 1.01 -12.20
N ILE A 46 11.68 0.26 -11.28
CA ILE A 46 13.13 0.28 -11.06
C ILE A 46 13.87 -0.53 -12.11
N SER A 47 13.34 -1.71 -12.47
CA SER A 47 13.94 -2.61 -13.47
C SER A 47 12.85 -3.16 -14.38
N PRO A 48 12.50 -2.45 -15.46
CA PRO A 48 11.39 -2.84 -16.34
C PRO A 48 11.63 -4.16 -17.09
N PHE A 49 12.90 -4.52 -17.31
CA PHE A 49 13.28 -5.75 -18.01
C PHE A 49 13.65 -6.91 -17.08
N ALA A 50 13.81 -6.66 -15.78
CA ALA A 50 14.17 -7.69 -14.79
C ALA A 50 13.68 -7.30 -13.38
N PRO A 51 12.35 -7.20 -13.14
CA PRO A 51 11.80 -6.73 -11.87
C PRO A 51 12.25 -7.56 -10.65
N GLU A 52 12.52 -8.85 -10.85
CA GLU A 52 13.00 -9.75 -9.80
C GLU A 52 14.33 -9.29 -9.18
N ARG A 53 15.20 -8.64 -9.98
CA ARG A 53 16.47 -8.07 -9.50
C ARG A 53 16.26 -6.86 -8.61
N ALA A 54 15.13 -6.19 -8.75
CA ALA A 54 14.74 -5.03 -7.96
C ALA A 54 13.87 -5.38 -6.74
N ALA A 55 13.50 -6.65 -6.53
CA ALA A 55 12.55 -7.07 -5.51
C ALA A 55 12.92 -6.60 -4.08
N ILE A 56 14.19 -6.77 -3.68
CA ILE A 56 14.68 -6.33 -2.36
C ILE A 56 14.59 -4.80 -2.23
N ARG A 57 15.00 -4.07 -3.27
CA ARG A 57 14.96 -2.59 -3.27
C ARG A 57 13.52 -2.08 -3.25
N ALA A 58 12.64 -2.69 -4.02
CA ALA A 58 11.22 -2.39 -4.04
C ALA A 58 10.58 -2.63 -2.68
N GLY A 59 10.90 -3.77 -2.02
CA GLY A 59 10.44 -4.05 -0.66
C GLY A 59 10.86 -2.97 0.35
N ARG A 60 12.09 -2.45 0.28
CA ARG A 60 12.53 -1.33 1.14
C ARG A 60 11.72 -0.07 0.88
N ILE A 61 11.47 0.28 -0.38
CA ILE A 61 10.68 1.45 -0.74
C ILE A 61 9.24 1.30 -0.26
N VAL A 62 8.65 0.11 -0.36
CA VAL A 62 7.32 -0.17 0.20
C VAL A 62 7.30 0.13 1.70
N LEU A 63 8.29 -0.35 2.46
CA LEU A 63 8.38 -0.09 3.90
C LEU A 63 8.55 1.42 4.22
N GLU A 64 9.37 2.12 3.46
CA GLU A 64 9.56 3.57 3.58
C GLU A 64 8.25 4.34 3.31
N GLN A 65 7.49 3.95 2.28
CA GLN A 65 6.18 4.54 1.98
C GLN A 65 5.17 4.27 3.11
N ILE A 66 5.15 3.07 3.67
CA ILE A 66 4.27 2.74 4.81
C ILE A 66 4.61 3.64 6.00
N HIS A 67 5.89 3.81 6.31
CA HIS A 67 6.34 4.70 7.39
C HIS A 67 5.93 6.15 7.12
N SER A 68 6.16 6.66 5.91
CA SER A 68 5.78 8.02 5.54
C SER A 68 4.26 8.24 5.59
N LEU A 69 3.46 7.28 5.15
CA LEU A 69 2.01 7.40 5.17
C LEU A 69 1.47 7.30 6.60
N SER A 70 2.11 6.50 7.46
CA SER A 70 1.76 6.43 8.88
C SER A 70 2.02 7.75 9.62
N SER A 71 3.11 8.46 9.33
CA SER A 71 3.42 9.74 9.96
C SER A 71 2.49 10.86 9.46
N ILE A 72 2.30 10.96 8.15
CA ILE A 72 1.41 11.94 7.52
C ILE A 72 -0.03 11.78 8.03
N PHE A 73 -0.47 10.54 8.25
CA PHE A 73 -1.82 10.26 8.75
C PHE A 73 -2.05 10.81 10.18
N ILE A 74 -1.09 10.62 11.09
CA ILE A 74 -1.19 11.11 12.47
C ILE A 74 -1.39 12.63 12.49
N ASP A 75 -0.68 13.35 11.61
CA ASP A 75 -0.80 14.81 11.50
C ASP A 75 -2.12 15.25 10.86
N ARG A 76 -2.57 14.55 9.81
CA ARG A 76 -3.76 14.96 9.03
C ARG A 76 -5.07 14.73 9.79
N CYS A 77 -5.17 13.65 10.56
CA CYS A 77 -6.32 13.42 11.45
C CYS A 77 -6.45 14.48 12.55
N ARG A 78 -5.34 15.11 12.96
CA ARG A 78 -5.33 16.13 14.01
C ARG A 78 -5.89 17.48 13.55
N ILE A 79 -5.79 17.79 12.26
CA ILE A 79 -6.13 19.12 11.71
C ILE A 79 -7.51 19.16 11.05
N HIS A 80 -7.92 18.11 10.32
CA HIS A 80 -9.11 18.19 9.44
C HIS A 80 -10.27 17.26 9.83
N GLY A 81 -10.13 16.37 10.82
CA GLY A 81 -11.19 15.40 11.17
C GLY A 81 -11.51 14.38 10.06
N ILE A 82 -10.76 14.40 8.96
CA ILE A 82 -10.84 13.41 7.87
C ILE A 82 -10.10 12.17 8.36
N CYS A 83 -10.80 11.05 8.44
CA CYS A 83 -10.31 9.86 9.11
C CYS A 83 -10.35 8.57 8.28
N SER A 84 -10.56 8.68 6.98
CA SER A 84 -10.63 7.55 6.05
C SER A 84 -9.46 7.60 5.07
N THR A 85 -8.26 7.20 5.52
CA THR A 85 -7.17 6.89 4.60
C THR A 85 -6.86 5.40 4.69
N ILE A 86 -7.29 4.67 3.66
CA ILE A 86 -7.05 3.24 3.50
C ILE A 86 -5.73 3.09 2.72
N LEU A 87 -4.72 2.49 3.37
CA LEU A 87 -3.45 2.13 2.73
C LEU A 87 -3.46 0.65 2.38
N ARG A 88 -3.24 0.34 1.10
CA ARG A 88 -3.12 -1.04 0.60
C ARG A 88 -1.68 -1.35 0.29
N ILE A 89 -1.18 -2.43 0.89
CA ILE A 89 0.14 -2.97 0.57
C ILE A 89 -0.03 -4.33 -0.07
N ILE A 90 0.55 -4.51 -1.24
CA ILE A 90 0.76 -5.83 -1.84
C ILE A 90 2.23 -6.20 -1.68
N LEU A 91 2.46 -7.28 -0.92
CA LEU A 91 3.74 -7.98 -0.81
C LEU A 91 3.63 -9.33 -1.51
#